data_AF-A0A7C7PYG9-F1
#
_entry.id   AF-A0A7C7PYG9-F1
#
_cell.length_a   1.000
_cell.length_b   1.000
_cell.length_c   1.000
_cell.angle_alpha   90.00
_cell.angle_beta   90.00
_cell.angle_gamma   90.00
#
_symmetry.space_group_name_H-M   'P 1'
#
loop_
_entity.id
_entity.type
_entity.pdbx_description
1 polymer ?
#
loop_
_entity_poly.entity_id
_entity_poly.type
_entity_poly.pdbx_seq_one_letter_code
_entity_poly.pdbx_strand_id
1 'polypeptide(L)'
;MIQRFLNWKERFLRDLPKIEKADLEALKREIKPLWEGEPDKRALLAVRSMYVGGVERRVEDKEVRRWTNWAALKTYRTFNGFPNLSTVEMCFVFYAIGKLFVPLLLHERGVKSEAFKKLSEEEQEEAVFEELDTIWETQLTLILQALEFLDLKAIRK
;
A
#
# COMPACT_ATOMS: atom_id res chain seq x y z
N MET A 1 18.20 11.27 1.90
CA MET A 1 17.34 10.07 1.87
C MET A 1 16.29 10.09 3.00
N ILE A 2 16.71 10.20 4.27
CA ILE A 2 15.80 10.27 5.45
C ILE A 2 14.81 11.46 5.40
N GLN A 3 15.25 12.63 4.90
CA GLN A 3 14.40 13.83 4.81
C GLN A 3 13.09 13.59 4.03
N ARG A 4 13.12 12.72 3.00
CA ARG A 4 11.91 12.35 2.24
C ARG A 4 10.89 11.66 3.14
N PHE A 5 11.34 10.73 3.98
CA PHE A 5 10.48 9.98 4.88
C PHE A 5 9.97 10.84 6.05
N LEU A 6 10.75 11.82 6.52
CA LEU A 6 10.28 12.82 7.49
C LEU A 6 9.12 13.66 6.92
N ASN A 7 9.27 14.15 5.69
CA ASN A 7 8.20 14.89 5.01
C ASN A 7 6.95 14.02 4.79
N TRP A 8 7.15 12.71 4.52
CA TRP A 8 6.03 11.77 4.39
C TRP A 8 5.37 11.49 5.73
N LYS A 9 6.12 11.39 6.83
CA LYS A 9 5.60 11.24 8.20
C LYS A 9 4.64 12.37 8.52
N GLU A 10 5.04 13.63 8.30
CA GLU A 10 4.17 14.77 8.62
C GLU A 10 2.83 14.70 7.89
N ARG A 11 2.84 14.33 6.61
CA ARG A 11 1.61 14.16 5.82
C ARG A 11 0.81 12.95 6.30
N PHE A 12 1.48 11.82 6.53
CA PHE A 12 0.87 10.61 7.05
C PHE A 12 0.13 10.87 8.36
N LEU A 13 0.72 11.61 9.31
CA LEU A 13 0.07 11.90 10.59
C LEU A 13 -1.19 12.76 10.44
N ARG A 14 -1.23 13.65 9.45
CA ARG A 14 -2.43 14.42 9.11
C ARG A 14 -3.52 13.54 8.47
N ASP A 15 -3.11 12.53 7.72
CA ASP A 15 -4.05 11.62 7.05
C ASP A 15 -4.43 10.40 7.89
N LEU A 16 -3.69 10.09 8.95
CA LEU A 16 -3.92 8.93 9.82
C LEU A 16 -5.36 8.84 10.35
N PRO A 17 -6.00 9.94 10.82
CA PRO A 17 -7.41 9.87 11.23
C PRO A 17 -8.35 9.42 10.11
N LYS A 18 -8.05 9.72 8.84
CA LYS A 18 -8.85 9.28 7.68
C LYS A 18 -8.65 7.80 7.37
N ILE A 19 -7.48 7.25 7.66
CA ILE A 19 -7.18 5.83 7.54
C ILE A 19 -7.95 5.07 8.62
N GLU A 20 -7.91 5.54 9.86
CA GLU A 20 -8.51 4.87 11.01
C GLU A 20 -10.04 4.93 11.04
N LYS A 21 -10.63 6.02 10.55
CA LYS A 21 -12.09 6.21 10.47
C LYS A 21 -12.71 5.71 9.17
N ALA A 22 -11.93 5.03 8.33
CA ALA A 22 -12.43 4.50 7.07
C ALA A 22 -13.54 3.45 7.30
N ASP A 23 -14.48 3.35 6.36
CA ASP A 23 -15.44 2.26 6.33
C ASP A 23 -14.73 0.95 5.94
N LEU A 24 -14.25 0.24 6.96
CA LEU A 24 -13.52 -1.01 6.78
C LEU A 24 -14.44 -2.15 6.29
N GLU A 25 -15.76 -2.06 6.49
CA GLU A 25 -16.71 -3.09 6.03
C GLU A 25 -16.98 -2.99 4.53
N ALA A 26 -17.01 -1.78 3.97
CA ALA A 26 -17.00 -1.59 2.53
C ALA A 26 -15.70 -2.13 1.92
N LEU A 27 -14.55 -1.79 2.49
CA LEU A 27 -13.25 -2.24 2.00
C LEU A 27 -13.09 -3.76 2.06
N LYS A 28 -13.54 -4.37 3.16
CA LYS A 28 -13.55 -5.82 3.35
C LYS A 28 -14.30 -6.56 2.25
N ARG A 29 -15.48 -6.06 1.86
CA ARG A 29 -16.25 -6.62 0.75
C ARG A 29 -15.49 -6.54 -0.58
N GLU A 30 -14.76 -5.46 -0.79
CA GLU A 30 -13.98 -5.22 -1.99
C GLU A 30 -12.77 -6.17 -2.11
N ILE A 31 -12.07 -6.43 -1.00
CA ILE A 31 -10.87 -7.26 -1.01
C ILE A 31 -11.13 -8.76 -0.85
N LYS A 32 -12.36 -9.14 -0.47
CA LYS A 32 -12.76 -10.54 -0.25
C LYS A 32 -12.41 -11.48 -1.43
N PRO A 33 -12.56 -11.10 -2.70
CA PRO A 33 -12.16 -11.96 -3.82
C PRO A 33 -10.65 -12.24 -3.90
N LEU A 34 -9.82 -11.37 -3.30
CA LEU A 34 -8.36 -11.43 -3.35
C LEU A 34 -7.74 -12.08 -2.09
N TRP A 35 -8.58 -12.44 -1.12
CA TRP A 35 -8.16 -12.90 0.19
C TRP A 35 -8.87 -14.21 0.56
N GLU A 36 -8.10 -15.22 0.94
CA GLU A 36 -8.65 -16.46 1.45
C GLU A 36 -9.07 -16.29 2.91
N GLY A 37 -10.37 -16.38 3.18
CA GLY A 37 -10.94 -16.23 4.52
C GLY A 37 -11.26 -14.78 4.90
N GLU A 38 -11.30 -14.52 6.21
CA GLU A 38 -11.67 -13.21 6.72
C GLU A 38 -10.42 -12.34 6.92
N PRO A 39 -10.25 -11.22 6.18
CA PRO A 39 -9.10 -10.35 6.36
C PRO A 39 -9.15 -9.67 7.72
N ASP A 40 -8.02 -9.69 8.44
CA ASP A 40 -7.91 -9.04 9.73
C ASP A 40 -7.94 -7.49 9.58
N LYS A 41 -8.17 -6.80 10.71
CA LYS A 41 -8.22 -5.33 10.72
C LYS A 41 -6.91 -4.67 10.25
N ARG A 42 -5.75 -5.27 10.53
CA ARG A 42 -4.44 -4.73 10.13
C ARG A 42 -4.28 -4.82 8.60
N ALA A 43 -4.70 -5.90 7.96
CA ALA A 43 -4.72 -6.04 6.51
C ALA A 43 -5.61 -4.97 5.86
N LEU A 44 -6.81 -4.73 6.40
CA LEU A 44 -7.70 -3.66 5.92
C LEU A 44 -7.06 -2.27 6.05
N LEU A 45 -6.40 -2.00 7.19
CA LEU A 45 -5.68 -0.74 7.41
C LEU A 45 -4.45 -0.60 6.49
N ALA A 46 -3.78 -1.70 6.14
CA ALA A 46 -2.68 -1.72 5.19
C ALA A 46 -3.16 -1.28 3.79
N VAL A 47 -4.24 -1.88 3.29
CA VAL A 47 -4.85 -1.50 2.01
C VAL A 47 -5.27 -0.03 2.03
N ARG A 48 -5.97 0.40 3.10
CA ARG A 48 -6.40 1.79 3.23
C ARG A 48 -5.24 2.78 3.27
N SER A 49 -4.17 2.44 3.99
CA SER A 49 -2.95 3.25 4.03
C SER A 49 -2.32 3.42 2.66
N MET A 50 -2.29 2.35 1.86
CA MET A 50 -1.78 2.38 0.50
C MET A 50 -2.60 3.28 -0.42
N TYR A 51 -3.94 3.29 -0.28
CA TYR A 51 -4.80 4.21 -1.03
C TYR A 51 -4.49 5.68 -0.75
N VAL A 52 -4.41 6.03 0.54
CA VAL A 52 -4.15 7.40 0.97
C VAL A 52 -2.74 7.84 0.54
N GLY A 53 -1.76 6.95 0.70
CA GLY A 53 -0.39 7.16 0.23
C GLY A 53 -0.31 7.43 -1.27
N GLY A 54 -1.01 6.59 -2.06
CA GLY A 54 -1.10 6.67 -3.51
C GLY A 54 -1.96 7.82 -4.06
N VAL A 55 -2.46 8.70 -3.19
CA VAL A 55 -3.44 9.76 -3.49
C VAL A 55 -4.78 9.15 -3.86
N GLU A 56 -5.74 9.20 -2.93
CA GLU A 56 -7.05 8.51 -3.04
C GLU A 56 -7.75 8.73 -4.39
N ARG A 57 -7.71 9.95 -4.93
CA ARG A 57 -8.30 10.29 -6.23
C ARG A 57 -7.79 9.43 -7.39
N ARG A 58 -6.53 8.99 -7.34
CA ARG A 58 -5.96 8.09 -8.36
C ARG A 58 -6.52 6.68 -8.27
N VAL A 59 -6.86 6.26 -7.05
CA VAL A 59 -7.39 4.95 -6.69
C VAL A 59 -8.93 4.92 -6.76
N GLU A 60 -9.59 5.99 -7.20
CA GLU A 60 -11.02 5.97 -7.57
C GLU A 60 -11.24 5.19 -8.86
N ASP A 61 -10.23 5.10 -9.72
CA ASP A 61 -10.24 4.28 -10.91
C ASP A 61 -10.21 2.78 -10.55
N LYS A 62 -11.11 2.00 -11.15
CA LYS A 62 -11.30 0.58 -10.80
C LYS A 62 -10.06 -0.28 -11.07
N GLU A 63 -9.33 -0.02 -12.15
CA GLU A 63 -8.13 -0.82 -12.46
C GLU A 63 -6.99 -0.46 -11.51
N VAL A 64 -6.77 0.83 -11.26
CA VAL A 64 -5.74 1.26 -10.29
C VAL A 64 -6.07 0.71 -8.90
N ARG A 65 -7.34 0.73 -8.51
CA ARG A 65 -7.84 0.19 -7.25
C ARG A 65 -7.60 -1.30 -7.13
N ARG A 66 -7.94 -2.08 -8.16
CA ARG A 66 -7.69 -3.53 -8.21
C ARG A 66 -6.22 -3.85 -7.96
N TRP A 67 -5.32 -3.22 -8.70
CA TRP A 67 -3.89 -3.48 -8.58
C TRP A 67 -3.29 -2.94 -7.27
N THR A 68 -3.82 -1.84 -6.75
CA THR A 68 -3.43 -1.34 -5.43
C THR A 68 -3.86 -2.29 -4.31
N ASN A 69 -5.06 -2.88 -4.39
CA ASN A 69 -5.53 -3.90 -3.45
C ASN A 69 -4.64 -5.13 -3.50
N TRP A 70 -4.44 -5.64 -4.71
CA TRP A 70 -3.62 -6.81 -4.95
C TRP A 70 -2.22 -6.62 -4.35
N ALA A 71 -1.57 -5.49 -4.63
CA ALA A 71 -0.22 -5.20 -4.15
C ALA A 71 -0.16 -5.04 -2.62
N ALA A 72 -1.15 -4.39 -2.01
CA ALA A 72 -1.24 -4.26 -0.56
C ALA A 72 -1.35 -5.65 0.11
N LEU A 73 -2.25 -6.50 -0.38
CA LEU A 73 -2.48 -7.83 0.20
C LEU A 73 -1.31 -8.78 -0.09
N LYS A 74 -0.70 -8.68 -1.27
CA LYS A 74 0.51 -9.44 -1.62
C LYS A 74 1.64 -9.07 -0.66
N THR A 75 1.92 -7.77 -0.50
CA THR A 75 2.95 -7.28 0.44
C THR A 75 2.65 -7.72 1.86
N TYR A 76 1.42 -7.56 2.33
CA TYR A 76 1.05 -7.96 3.69
C TYR A 76 1.29 -9.45 3.94
N ARG A 77 0.93 -10.32 2.98
CA ARG A 77 1.16 -11.77 3.09
C ARG A 77 2.64 -12.14 3.00
N THR A 78 3.37 -11.60 2.03
CA THR A 78 4.80 -11.89 1.83
C THR A 78 5.62 -11.60 3.09
N PHE A 79 5.30 -10.51 3.80
CA PHE A 79 6.01 -10.11 5.02
C PHE A 79 5.27 -10.49 6.31
N ASN A 80 4.36 -11.46 6.25
CA ASN A 80 3.61 -12.02 7.38
C ASN A 80 2.94 -10.96 8.28
N GLY A 81 2.38 -9.92 7.69
CA GLY A 81 1.69 -8.83 8.38
C GLY A 81 2.61 -7.87 9.16
N PHE A 82 3.93 -7.97 8.96
CA PHE A 82 4.96 -7.21 9.69
C PHE A 82 4.76 -7.32 11.21
N PRO A 83 4.96 -8.51 11.80
CA PRO A 83 4.55 -8.79 13.19
C PRO A 83 5.31 -7.93 14.21
N ASN A 84 6.53 -7.50 13.87
CA ASN A 84 7.39 -6.67 14.72
C ASN A 84 7.05 -5.17 14.66
N LEU A 85 6.14 -4.76 13.76
CA LEU A 85 5.71 -3.38 13.63
C LEU A 85 4.40 -3.15 14.39
N SER A 86 4.31 -2.01 15.07
CA SER A 86 3.03 -1.50 15.55
C SER A 86 2.09 -1.24 14.36
N THR A 87 0.79 -1.18 14.62
CA THR A 87 -0.21 -0.90 13.57
C THR A 87 0.08 0.43 12.87
N VAL A 88 0.52 1.47 13.60
CA VAL A 88 0.82 2.79 13.02
C VAL A 88 2.05 2.74 12.11
N GLU A 89 3.10 2.03 12.51
CA GLU A 89 4.30 1.85 11.69
C GLU A 89 4.00 1.04 10.42
N MET A 90 3.24 -0.05 10.55
CA MET A 90 2.79 -0.82 9.41
C MET A 90 1.95 0.07 8.46
N CYS A 91 1.00 0.85 8.98
CA CYS A 91 0.25 1.81 8.18
C CYS A 91 1.17 2.80 7.45
N PHE A 92 2.22 3.31 8.11
CA PHE A 92 3.20 4.18 7.47
C PHE A 92 3.97 3.46 6.35
N VAL A 93 4.38 2.21 6.54
CA VAL A 93 5.03 1.40 5.49
C VAL A 93 4.13 1.31 4.26
N PHE A 94 2.86 0.92 4.43
CA PHE A 94 1.92 0.81 3.32
C PHE A 94 1.58 2.17 2.68
N TYR A 95 1.53 3.24 3.47
CA TYR A 95 1.39 4.61 2.97
C TYR A 95 2.59 5.02 2.09
N ALA A 96 3.81 4.69 2.51
CA ALA A 96 5.04 4.95 1.77
C ALA A 96 5.12 4.12 0.48
N ILE A 97 4.74 2.83 0.54
CA ILE A 97 4.63 1.97 -0.65
C ILE A 97 3.60 2.54 -1.62
N GLY A 98 2.42 2.93 -1.15
CA GLY A 98 1.38 3.53 -2.00
C GLY A 98 1.87 4.79 -2.73
N LYS A 99 2.65 5.64 -2.05
CA LYS A 99 3.28 6.83 -2.67
C LYS A 99 4.22 6.51 -3.82
N LEU A 100 4.84 5.35 -3.80
CA LEU A 100 5.80 4.90 -4.81
C LEU A 100 5.08 4.13 -5.91
N PHE A 101 4.29 3.13 -5.53
CA PHE A 101 3.69 2.15 -6.42
C PHE A 101 2.56 2.70 -7.29
N VAL A 102 1.63 3.49 -6.73
CA VAL A 102 0.48 3.99 -7.50
C VAL A 102 0.91 4.88 -8.69
N PRO A 103 1.90 5.78 -8.55
CA PRO A 103 2.50 6.43 -9.71
C PRO A 103 3.06 5.46 -10.77
N LEU A 104 3.79 4.40 -10.37
CA LEU A 104 4.35 3.43 -11.31
C LEU A 104 3.26 2.70 -12.10
N LEU A 105 2.19 2.26 -11.41
CA LEU A 105 1.03 1.65 -12.07
C LEU A 105 0.45 2.53 -13.18
N LEU A 106 0.40 3.84 -12.95
CA LEU A 106 -0.19 4.79 -13.87
C LEU A 106 0.73 5.16 -15.02
N HIS A 107 2.01 5.39 -14.73
CA HIS A 107 2.94 6.02 -15.67
C HIS A 107 3.84 5.01 -16.38
N GLU A 108 4.37 4.04 -15.65
CA GLU A 108 5.34 3.08 -16.18
C GLU A 108 4.61 1.86 -16.72
N ARG A 109 3.81 1.21 -15.86
CA ARG A 109 3.04 0.04 -16.27
C ARG A 109 1.86 0.38 -17.18
N GLY A 110 1.27 1.56 -16.98
CA GLY A 110 0.12 2.02 -17.74
C GLY A 110 -1.04 1.04 -17.65
N VAL A 111 -1.45 0.63 -16.44
CA VAL A 111 -2.52 -0.37 -16.21
C VAL A 111 -3.87 -0.01 -16.84
N LYS A 112 -4.05 1.27 -17.19
CA LYS A 112 -5.24 1.77 -17.88
C LYS A 112 -5.19 1.61 -19.40
N SER A 113 -4.01 1.31 -19.95
CA SER A 113 -3.81 1.22 -21.39
C SER A 113 -4.51 -0.02 -21.97
N GLU A 114 -4.99 0.11 -23.21
CA GLU A 114 -5.59 -1.02 -23.93
C GLU A 114 -4.56 -2.12 -24.23
N ALA A 115 -3.27 -1.79 -24.31
CA ALA A 115 -2.21 -2.78 -24.43
C ALA A 115 -2.14 -3.67 -23.18
N PHE A 116 -2.17 -3.06 -21.98
CA PHE A 116 -2.14 -3.81 -20.72
C PHE A 116 -3.38 -4.70 -20.56
N LYS A 117 -4.57 -4.18 -20.86
CA LYS A 117 -5.82 -4.92 -20.70
C LYS A 117 -5.98 -6.12 -21.66
N LYS A 118 -5.20 -6.16 -22.75
CA LYS A 118 -5.18 -7.28 -23.70
C LYS A 118 -4.34 -8.46 -23.22
N LEU A 119 -3.48 -8.25 -22.23
CA LEU A 119 -2.73 -9.32 -21.58
C LEU A 119 -3.68 -10.25 -20.84
N SER A 120 -3.30 -11.52 -20.71
CA SER A 120 -3.95 -12.46 -19.80
C SER A 120 -3.85 -11.98 -18.35
N GLU A 121 -4.69 -12.50 -17.46
CA GLU A 121 -4.67 -12.10 -16.06
C GLU A 121 -3.33 -12.43 -15.38
N GLU A 122 -2.71 -13.55 -15.74
CA GLU A 122 -1.38 -13.96 -15.25
C GLU A 122 -0.29 -12.99 -15.71
N GLU A 123 -0.26 -12.63 -16.99
CA GLU A 123 0.67 -11.64 -17.53
C GLU A 123 0.47 -10.25 -16.91
N GLN A 124 -0.78 -9.88 -16.58
CA GLN A 124 -1.06 -8.63 -15.86
C GLN A 124 -0.54 -8.67 -14.42
N GLU A 125 -0.72 -9.79 -13.72
CA GLU A 125 -0.20 -9.97 -12.36
C GLU A 125 1.33 -9.95 -12.34
N GLU A 126 2.00 -10.67 -13.25
CA GLU A 126 3.46 -10.70 -13.37
C GLU A 126 4.01 -9.31 -13.63
N ALA A 127 3.44 -8.60 -14.61
CA ALA A 127 3.78 -7.24 -14.92
C ALA A 127 3.66 -6.26 -13.74
N VAL A 128 2.61 -6.41 -12.93
CA VAL A 128 2.40 -5.57 -11.75
C VAL A 128 3.29 -6.00 -10.58
N PHE A 129 3.62 -7.29 -10.51
CA PHE A 129 4.55 -7.84 -9.56
C PHE A 129 5.96 -7.31 -9.75
N GLU A 130 6.46 -7.21 -10.98
CA GLU A 130 7.80 -6.66 -11.28
C GLU A 130 8.00 -5.25 -10.67
N GLU A 131 6.99 -4.39 -10.79
CA GLU A 131 6.99 -3.04 -10.21
C GLU A 131 6.98 -3.07 -8.68
N LEU A 132 6.21 -4.00 -8.10
CA LEU A 132 6.09 -4.16 -6.65
C LEU A 132 7.38 -4.74 -6.05
N ASP A 133 7.96 -5.73 -6.71
CA ASP A 133 9.20 -6.40 -6.31
C ASP A 133 10.37 -5.42 -6.34
N THR A 134 10.45 -4.60 -7.38
CA THR A 134 11.41 -3.48 -7.46
C THR A 134 11.30 -2.53 -6.25
N ILE A 135 10.08 -2.23 -5.79
CA ILE A 135 9.89 -1.43 -4.56
C ILE A 135 10.36 -2.19 -3.33
N TRP A 136 10.08 -3.49 -3.23
CA TRP A 136 10.53 -4.31 -2.10
C TRP A 136 12.05 -4.34 -2.02
N GLU A 137 12.74 -4.58 -3.13
CA GLU A 137 14.20 -4.65 -3.18
C GLU A 137 14.85 -3.29 -2.89
N THR A 138 14.33 -2.22 -3.49
CA THR A 138 15.03 -0.92 -3.49
C THR A 138 14.57 0.04 -2.41
N GLN A 139 13.30 -0.03 -1.97
CA GLN A 139 12.70 0.98 -1.09
C GLN A 139 12.23 0.43 0.26
N LEU A 140 11.77 -0.83 0.34
CA LEU A 140 11.19 -1.35 1.58
C LEU A 140 12.19 -1.33 2.74
N THR A 141 13.42 -1.80 2.51
CA THR A 141 14.48 -1.75 3.53
C THR A 141 14.74 -0.32 4.02
N LEU A 142 14.76 0.66 3.11
CA LEU A 142 14.96 2.07 3.46
C LEU A 142 13.79 2.63 4.28
N ILE A 143 12.56 2.24 3.94
CA ILE A 143 11.35 2.62 4.70
C ILE A 143 11.43 2.04 6.11
N LEU A 144 11.77 0.75 6.23
CA LEU A 144 11.86 0.05 7.51
C LEU A 144 12.96 0.65 8.40
N GLN A 145 14.15 0.91 7.86
CA GLN A 145 15.22 1.59 8.57
C GLN A 145 14.82 3.01 9.00
N ALA A 146 14.07 3.73 8.17
CA ALA A 146 13.61 5.06 8.52
C ALA A 146 12.67 5.06 9.75
N LEU A 147 11.88 4.01 9.98
CA LEU A 147 10.96 3.92 11.11
C LEU A 147 11.63 4.17 12.46
N GLU A 148 12.87 3.70 12.63
CA GLU A 148 13.67 3.89 13.85
C GLU A 148 13.88 5.38 14.19
N PHE A 149 13.94 6.23 13.17
CA PHE A 149 14.13 7.68 13.31
C PHE A 149 12.81 8.46 13.27
N LEU A 150 11.72 7.83 12.87
CA LEU A 150 10.41 8.48 12.74
C LEU A 150 9.62 8.49 14.05
N ASP A 151 10.03 7.76 15.08
CA ASP A 151 9.39 7.74 16.40
C ASP A 151 7.85 7.61 16.35
N LEU A 152 7.35 6.76 15.44
CA LEU A 152 5.91 6.54 15.27
C LEU A 152 5.30 5.75 16.43
N LYS A 153 6.13 4.99 17.16
CA LYS A 153 5.72 4.22 18.35
C LYS A 153 5.26 5.13 19.49
N ALA A 154 5.85 6.32 19.64
CA ALA A 154 5.51 7.25 20.72
C ALA A 154 4.16 7.97 20.52
N ILE A 155 3.57 7.89 19.32
CA ILE A 155 2.33 8.62 18.98
C ILE A 155 1.10 8.02 19.67
N ARG A 156 1.24 6.83 20.27
CA ARG A 156 0.26 6.25 21.19
C ARG A 156 0.96 5.53 22.34
N LYS A 157 1.33 6.31 23.36
CA LYS A 157 1.26 5.86 24.76
C LYS A 157 -0.02 6.40 25.38
#